data_AF-A0A2S0K319-F1
#
_entry.id   AF-A0A2S0K319-F1
#
_cell.length_a   1.000
_cell.length_b   1.000
_cell.length_c   1.000
_cell.angle_alpha   90.00
_cell.angle_beta   90.00
_cell.angle_gamma   90.00
#
_symmetry.space_group_name_H-M   'P 1'
#
loop_
_entity.id
_entity.type
_entity.pdbx_description
1 polymer ?
#
loop_
_entity_poly.entity_id
_entity_poly.type
_entity_poly.pdbx_seq_one_letter_code
_entity_poly.pdbx_strand_id
1 'polypeptide(L)'
;MDLFIASDRQLPIRYYVNEAIWIRRGCFSPPQLTLPFFVEVEIKNNDNLPIITQYIREFQCQYKYTEMQILIKDNVIFTEMQDMLTKQLLSNHLISIHPLLLK
;
A
#
# COMPACT_ATOMS: atom_id res chain seq x y z
N MET A 1 0.25 -12.52 -1.25
CA MET A 1 0.71 -11.17 -1.61
C MET A 1 -0.36 -10.61 -2.51
N ASP A 2 -1.03 -9.59 -2.00
CA ASP A 2 -2.32 -9.10 -2.49
C ASP A 2 -2.17 -7.67 -3.02
N LEU A 3 -1.27 -6.87 -2.43
CA LEU A 3 -0.82 -5.59 -2.99
C LEU A 3 0.64 -5.25 -2.67
N PHE A 4 1.24 -4.39 -3.50
CA PHE A 4 2.52 -3.73 -3.23
C PHE A 4 2.26 -2.28 -2.82
N ILE A 5 3.00 -1.79 -1.84
CA ILE A 5 3.09 -0.36 -1.53
C ILE A 5 4.54 0.04 -1.76
N ALA A 6 4.76 1.06 -2.58
CA ALA A 6 6.06 1.63 -2.84
C ALA A 6 6.08 3.13 -2.54
N SER A 7 7.25 3.66 -2.20
CA SER A 7 7.46 5.07 -1.87
C SER A 7 8.88 5.54 -2.20
N ASP A 8 9.04 6.86 -2.35
CA ASP A 8 10.33 7.55 -2.38
C ASP A 8 11.06 7.50 -1.01
N ARG A 9 10.36 7.12 0.06
CA ARG A 9 10.92 6.94 1.42
C ARG A 9 10.79 5.49 1.91
N GLN A 10 11.66 5.11 2.85
CA GLN A 10 11.69 3.76 3.39
C GLN A 10 10.41 3.43 4.16
N LEU A 11 9.71 2.40 3.71
CA LEU A 11 8.45 1.94 4.31
C LEU A 11 8.70 1.03 5.54
N PRO A 12 7.98 1.23 6.66
CA PRO A 12 8.07 0.36 7.83
C PRO A 12 7.52 -1.06 7.59
N ILE A 13 8.21 -2.07 8.09
CA ILE A 13 7.71 -3.45 8.14
C ILE A 13 6.76 -3.58 9.33
N ARG A 14 5.59 -4.21 9.14
CA ARG A 14 4.60 -4.41 10.22
C ARG A 14 3.88 -5.76 10.09
N TYR A 15 3.50 -6.30 11.24
CA TYR A 15 2.79 -7.57 11.35
C TYR A 15 1.60 -7.40 12.28
N TYR A 16 0.40 -7.55 11.74
CA TYR A 16 -0.86 -7.47 12.46
C TYR A 16 -1.42 -8.90 12.51
N VAL A 17 -0.97 -9.66 13.50
CA VAL A 17 -1.19 -11.11 13.58
C VAL A 17 -2.67 -11.44 13.78
N ASN A 18 -3.37 -10.67 14.62
CA ASN A 18 -4.78 -10.90 14.92
C ASN A 18 -5.67 -10.59 13.71
N GLU A 19 -5.25 -9.62 12.90
CA GLU A 19 -5.95 -9.14 11.72
C GLU A 19 -5.49 -9.84 10.44
N ALA A 20 -4.54 -10.78 10.58
CA ALA A 20 -3.95 -11.55 9.50
C ALA A 20 -3.46 -10.68 8.33
N ILE A 21 -2.69 -9.63 8.68
CA ILE A 21 -2.02 -8.74 7.73
C ILE A 21 -0.51 -8.78 7.97
N TRP A 22 0.24 -8.96 6.88
CA TRP A 22 1.70 -8.92 6.88
C TRP A 22 2.20 -7.89 5.86
N ILE A 23 2.90 -6.87 6.33
CA ILE A 23 3.59 -5.85 5.53
C ILE A 23 5.08 -6.14 5.64
N ARG A 24 5.65 -6.76 4.60
CA ARG A 24 7.03 -7.26 4.60
C ARG A 24 7.85 -6.60 3.51
N ARG A 25 9.17 -6.58 3.68
CA ARG A 25 10.08 -6.12 2.61
C ARG A 25 9.84 -6.97 1.36
N GLY A 26 9.63 -6.32 0.23
CA GLY A 26 9.45 -7.05 -1.02
C GLY A 26 10.78 -7.66 -1.48
N CYS A 27 10.73 -8.88 -1.98
CA CYS A 27 11.90 -9.58 -2.52
C CYS A 27 11.92 -9.53 -4.06
N PHE A 28 10.75 -9.42 -4.68
CA PHE A 28 10.60 -9.36 -6.13
C PHE A 28 9.86 -8.08 -6.49
N SER A 29 10.51 -7.23 -7.28
CA SER A 29 9.93 -5.98 -7.76
C SER A 29 9.12 -6.24 -9.03
N PRO A 30 7.79 -5.99 -9.04
CA PRO A 30 7.02 -5.95 -10.27
C PRO A 30 7.61 -4.92 -11.25
N PRO A 31 7.61 -5.19 -12.57
CA PRO A 31 8.06 -4.24 -13.58
C PRO A 31 7.30 -2.90 -13.57
N GLN A 32 6.11 -2.87 -12.96
CA GLN A 32 5.28 -1.68 -12.82
C GLN A 32 5.73 -0.76 -11.69
N LEU A 33 6.57 -1.23 -10.76
CA LEU A 33 7.06 -0.39 -9.68
C LEU A 33 8.06 0.64 -10.21
N THR A 34 7.80 1.92 -9.91
CA THR A 34 8.67 3.04 -10.31
C THR A 34 9.43 3.65 -9.14
N LEU A 35 9.04 3.31 -7.90
CA LEU A 35 9.60 3.88 -6.68
C LEU A 35 10.60 2.91 -6.01
N PRO A 36 11.66 3.44 -5.36
CA PRO A 36 12.81 2.65 -4.93
C PRO A 36 12.56 1.77 -3.70
N PHE A 37 11.68 2.20 -2.78
CA PHE A 37 11.38 1.46 -1.56
C PHE A 37 10.00 0.84 -1.67
N PHE A 38 9.88 -0.46 -1.43
CA PHE A 38 8.58 -1.13 -1.50
C PHE A 38 8.44 -2.26 -0.50
N VAL A 39 7.18 -2.54 -0.16
CA VAL A 39 6.73 -3.63 0.69
C VAL A 39 5.69 -4.46 -0.05
N GLU A 40 5.73 -5.76 0.20
CA GLU A 40 4.65 -6.68 -0.14
C GLU A 40 3.67 -6.71 1.02
N VAL A 41 2.39 -6.63 0.70
CA VAL A 41 1.31 -6.72 1.67
C VAL A 41 0.50 -7.96 1.36
N GLU A 42 0.27 -8.75 2.40
CA GLU A 42 -0.61 -9.91 2.39
C GLU A 42 -1.75 -9.71 3.37
N ILE A 43 -2.97 -9.93 2.89
CA ILE A 43 -4.24 -9.69 3.60
C ILE A 43 -5.06 -10.96 3.48
N LYS A 44 -5.36 -11.63 4.60
CA LYS A 44 -6.22 -12.83 4.59
C LYS A 44 -7.71 -12.51 4.76
N ASN A 45 -8.02 -11.33 5.28
CA ASN A 45 -9.40 -10.87 5.44
C ASN A 45 -9.55 -9.44 4.90
N ASN A 46 -10.37 -9.28 3.86
CA ASN A 46 -10.62 -7.98 3.22
C ASN A 46 -11.33 -6.99 4.15
N ASP A 47 -12.06 -7.46 5.17
CA ASP A 47 -12.65 -6.57 6.19
C ASP A 47 -11.60 -5.72 6.92
N ASN A 48 -10.33 -6.15 6.91
CA ASN A 48 -9.22 -5.47 7.55
C ASN A 48 -8.48 -4.48 6.64
N LEU A 49 -8.97 -4.21 5.43
CA LEU A 49 -8.42 -3.16 4.55
C LEU A 49 -8.26 -1.78 5.20
N PRO A 50 -9.13 -1.31 6.11
CA PRO A 50 -8.93 -0.04 6.82
C PRO A 50 -7.56 0.08 7.53
N ILE A 51 -6.96 -1.04 7.95
CA ILE A 51 -5.64 -1.06 8.60
C ILE A 51 -4.54 -0.66 7.62
N ILE A 52 -4.67 -1.01 6.34
CA ILE A 52 -3.71 -0.62 5.31
C ILE A 52 -3.80 0.88 5.05
N THR A 53 -5.01 1.43 4.98
CA THR A 53 -5.22 2.88 4.85
C THR A 53 -4.64 3.63 6.04
N GLN A 54 -4.86 3.13 7.26
CA GLN A 54 -4.28 3.70 8.48
C GLN A 54 -2.74 3.65 8.46
N TYR A 55 -2.15 2.53 8.04
CA TYR A 55 -0.71 2.39 7.86
C TYR A 55 -0.14 3.44 6.89
N ILE A 56 -0.80 3.66 5.75
CA ILE A 56 -0.42 4.68 4.76
C ILE A 56 -0.48 6.08 5.39
N ARG A 57 -1.56 6.39 6.10
CA ARG A 57 -1.74 7.69 6.75
C ARG A 57 -0.68 7.95 7.82
N GLU A 58 -0.40 6.96 8.67
CA GLU A 58 0.66 7.06 9.69
C GLU A 58 2.03 7.30 9.07
N PHE A 59 2.32 6.67 7.95
CA PHE A 59 3.55 6.89 7.19
C PHE A 59 3.60 8.32 6.62
N GLN A 60 2.52 8.79 5.99
CA GLN A 60 2.45 10.15 5.46
C GLN A 60 2.68 11.21 6.54
N CYS A 61 2.11 11.04 7.74
CA CYS A 61 2.30 11.96 8.86
C CYS A 61 3.77 12.11 9.32
N GLN A 62 4.66 11.19 8.97
CA GLN A 62 6.09 11.27 9.33
C GLN A 62 6.89 12.22 8.44
N TYR A 63 6.33 12.64 7.31
CA TYR A 63 7.03 13.41 6.29
C TYR A 63 6.20 14.60 5.82
N LYS A 64 6.86 15.65 5.33
CA LYS A 64 6.18 16.83 4.76
C LYS A 64 5.54 16.55 3.40
N TYR A 65 6.12 15.60 2.66
CA TYR A 65 5.75 15.18 1.32
C TYR A 65 6.25 13.75 1.11
N THR A 66 5.46 12.94 0.42
CA THR A 66 5.86 11.60 -0.04
C THR A 66 5.21 11.31 -1.37
N GLU A 67 5.91 10.56 -2.21
CA GLU A 67 5.34 9.88 -3.37
C GLU A 67 5.09 8.43 -2.99
N MET A 68 3.91 7.93 -3.35
CA MET A 68 3.53 6.55 -3.11
C MET A 68 2.87 5.95 -4.36
N GLN A 69 3.14 4.67 -4.56
CA GLN A 69 2.55 3.87 -5.60
C GLN A 69 1.99 2.60 -4.97
N ILE A 70 0.75 2.26 -5.28
CA ILE A 70 0.08 1.07 -4.78
C ILE A 70 -0.33 0.21 -5.98
N LEU A 71 0.15 -1.03 -6.02
CA LEU A 71 -0.23 -2.00 -7.06
C LEU A 71 -1.08 -3.08 -6.41
N ILE A 72 -2.31 -3.28 -6.87
CA ILE A 72 -3.28 -4.18 -6.22
C ILE A 72 -3.66 -5.31 -7.16
N LYS A 73 -3.53 -6.56 -6.71
CA LYS A 73 -3.82 -7.75 -7.52
C LYS A 73 -5.32 -7.99 -7.74
N ASP A 74 -6.12 -7.79 -6.70
CA ASP A 74 -7.54 -8.07 -6.71
C ASP A 74 -8.36 -6.81 -7.04
N ASN A 75 -9.31 -6.92 -7.97
CA ASN A 75 -10.12 -5.79 -8.45
C ASN A 75 -11.13 -5.28 -7.41
N VAL A 76 -11.61 -6.15 -6.51
CA VAL A 76 -12.52 -5.76 -5.43
C VAL A 76 -11.72 -4.92 -4.42
N ILE A 77 -10.57 -5.43 -4.00
CA ILE A 77 -9.65 -4.70 -3.11
C ILE A 77 -9.24 -3.36 -3.74
N PHE A 78 -8.95 -3.36 -5.05
CA PHE A 78 -8.58 -2.14 -5.77
C PHE A 78 -9.66 -1.06 -5.66
N THR A 79 -10.90 -1.43 -5.94
CA THR A 79 -12.04 -0.51 -5.94
C THR A 79 -12.29 0.06 -4.53
N GLU A 80 -12.27 -0.81 -3.51
CA GLU A 80 -12.47 -0.41 -2.12
C GLU A 80 -11.35 0.52 -1.62
N MET A 81 -10.09 0.15 -1.82
CA MET A 81 -8.96 0.97 -1.39
C MET A 81 -8.91 2.32 -2.10
N GLN A 82 -9.28 2.36 -3.39
CA GLN A 82 -9.33 3.61 -4.13
C GLN A 82 -10.33 4.59 -3.52
N ASP A 83 -11.53 4.12 -3.13
CA ASP A 83 -12.52 4.94 -2.44
C ASP A 83 -12.04 5.40 -1.06
N MET A 84 -11.46 4.50 -0.26
CA MET A 84 -10.97 4.82 1.09
C MET A 84 -9.82 5.85 1.07
N LEU A 85 -8.86 5.68 0.16
CA LEU A 85 -7.69 6.56 0.08
C LEU A 85 -8.07 7.94 -0.48
N THR A 86 -8.99 8.00 -1.44
CA THR A 86 -9.49 9.28 -1.98
C THR A 86 -10.08 10.17 -0.88
N LYS A 87 -10.71 9.58 0.14
CA LYS A 87 -11.32 10.30 1.26
C LYS A 87 -10.33 10.72 2.36
N GLN A 88 -9.16 10.08 2.43
CA GLN A 88 -8.23 10.22 3.56
C GLN A 88 -6.86 10.79 3.16
N LEU A 89 -6.65 11.09 1.88
CA LEU A 89 -5.43 11.66 1.34
C LEU A 89 -5.10 13.03 1.97
N LEU A 90 -3.91 13.12 2.54
CA LEU A 90 -3.31 14.39 2.93
C LEU A 90 -2.87 15.14 1.66
N SER A 91 -3.25 16.42 1.54
CA SER A 91 -3.13 17.22 0.30
C SER A 91 -1.72 17.33 -0.29
N ASN A 92 -0.70 17.13 0.53
CA ASN A 92 0.70 17.32 0.15
C ASN A 92 1.40 16.02 -0.23
N HIS A 93 0.66 14.92 -0.42
CA HIS A 93 1.25 13.63 -0.78
C HIS A 93 0.68 13.16 -2.12
N LEU A 94 1.52 12.57 -2.95
CA LEU A 94 1.11 11.98 -4.21
C LEU A 94 0.90 10.48 -3.99
N ILE A 95 -0.30 9.96 -4.27
CA ILE A 95 -0.56 8.52 -4.31
C ILE A 95 -1.09 8.16 -5.69
N SER A 96 -0.46 7.17 -6.31
CA SER A 96 -0.94 6.50 -7.51
C SER A 96 -1.39 5.08 -7.17
N ILE A 97 -2.57 4.68 -7.65
CA ILE A 97 -3.14 3.35 -7.39
C ILE A 97 -3.42 2.69 -8.73
N HIS A 98 -2.89 1.49 -8.93
CA HIS A 98 -3.02 0.75 -10.19
C HIS A 98 -3.31 -0.73 -9.94
N PRO A 99 -3.97 -1.42 -10.87
CA PRO A 99 -4.03 -2.88 -10.85
C PRO A 99 -2.63 -3.47 -11.10
N LEU A 100 -2.31 -4.54 -10.38
CA LEU A 100 -1.11 -5.34 -10.58
C LEU A 100 -1.32 -6.25 -11.80
N LEU A 101 -0.49 -6.08 -12.82
CA LEU A 101 -0.48 -6.90 -14.01
C LEU A 101 0.51 -8.05 -13.81
N LEU A 102 -0.03 -9.25 -13.57
CA LEU A 102 0.77 -10.47 -13.58
C LEU A 102 1.06 -10.84 -15.05
N LYS A 103 2.34 -10.83 -15.42
CA LYS A 103 2.81 -11.40 -16.70
C LYS A 103 3.16 -12.87 -16.52
#